data_AF-A0A0J7ZLE3-F1
#
_entry.id   AF-A0A0J7ZLE3-F1
#
_cell.length_a   1.000
_cell.length_b   1.000
_cell.length_c   1.000
_cell.angle_alpha   90.00
_cell.angle_beta   90.00
_cell.angle_gamma   90.00
#
_symmetry.space_group_name_H-M   'P 1'
#
loop_
_entity.id
_entity.type
_entity.pdbx_description
1 polymer ?
#
loop_
_entity_poly.entity_id
_entity_poly.type
_entity_poly.pdbx_seq_one_letter_code
_entity_poly.pdbx_strand_id
1 'polypeptide(L)'
;MAWASSLHRTGVGPFLGFAAVAALLLPAAGPAAAASGSATGPEGQKLTVSKSSGLDPDGETVTVTGSGYNTEKGIYVAFCVDNGAGKTPTPCVGGVDMSGESGASAWVSSNPPSYGEGLAKPYEGSGHKGSFSVPLKVRAKDANTDCAKSGVKCAVITRNDHTRGGDQSQTVRIPVTFGGSGGNTSNGDGASATPTASAGASTTGGGGRGSSAESGDTTSDGPLASTGSAALTAGGTAATLVAAGTGAWLWARRRRRAANAG
;
A
#
# COMPACT_ATOMS: atom_id res chain seq x y z
N MET A 1 -98.75 2.90 -14.60
CA MET A 1 -98.10 3.57 -15.73
C MET A 1 -96.59 3.40 -15.54
N ALA A 2 -95.96 2.43 -16.20
CA ALA A 2 -95.31 2.54 -17.52
C ALA A 2 -93.96 3.29 -17.41
N TRP A 3 -92.85 2.55 -17.31
CA TRP A 3 -92.00 2.10 -18.43
C TRP A 3 -91.16 3.24 -19.05
N ALA A 4 -89.84 3.15 -18.89
CA ALA A 4 -88.86 3.71 -19.82
C ALA A 4 -87.59 2.86 -19.77
N SER A 5 -87.59 1.81 -20.59
CA SER A 5 -86.40 1.07 -21.00
C SER A 5 -85.55 1.96 -21.89
N SER A 6 -84.25 2.11 -21.60
CA SER A 6 -83.30 2.68 -22.57
C SER A 6 -82.10 1.76 -22.71
N LEU A 7 -81.94 1.29 -23.94
CA LEU A 7 -80.94 0.37 -24.44
C LEU A 7 -79.54 1.01 -24.39
N HIS A 8 -78.55 0.30 -23.87
CA HIS A 8 -77.16 0.54 -24.25
C HIS A 8 -76.55 -0.73 -24.82
N ARG A 9 -76.28 -0.62 -26.12
CA ARG A 9 -75.81 -1.63 -27.06
C ARG A 9 -74.31 -1.83 -26.83
N THR A 10 -73.90 -3.07 -26.61
CA THR A 10 -72.51 -3.51 -26.47
C THR A 10 -71.74 -3.28 -27.78
N GLY A 11 -70.74 -2.41 -27.75
CA GLY A 11 -69.74 -2.26 -28.81
C GLY A 11 -68.45 -2.96 -28.41
N VAL A 12 -68.16 -4.11 -29.02
CA VAL A 12 -66.87 -4.80 -28.91
C VAL A 12 -65.97 -4.27 -30.03
N GLY A 13 -64.94 -3.50 -29.66
CA GLY A 13 -63.90 -3.05 -30.58
C GLY A 13 -62.72 -4.03 -30.58
N PRO A 14 -62.12 -4.36 -31.75
CA PRO A 14 -60.92 -5.19 -31.80
C PRO A 14 -59.71 -4.30 -31.50
N PHE A 15 -59.13 -4.44 -30.30
CA PHE A 15 -57.83 -3.86 -30.00
C PHE A 15 -56.74 -4.74 -30.65
N LEU A 16 -56.23 -4.25 -31.79
CA LEU A 16 -55.01 -4.72 -32.42
C LEU A 16 -53.84 -4.54 -31.43
N GLY A 17 -53.37 -5.64 -30.85
CA GLY A 17 -52.18 -5.66 -30.01
C GLY A 17 -50.91 -5.48 -30.86
N PHE A 18 -50.32 -4.30 -30.82
CA PHE A 18 -48.93 -4.13 -31.23
C PHE A 18 -48.02 -4.60 -30.08
N ALA A 19 -47.37 -5.76 -30.28
CA ALA A 19 -46.30 -6.23 -29.42
C ALA A 19 -45.11 -5.26 -29.54
N ALA A 20 -44.92 -4.40 -28.53
CA ALA A 20 -43.73 -3.58 -28.42
C ALA A 20 -42.54 -4.47 -28.06
N VAL A 21 -41.66 -4.75 -29.04
CA VAL A 21 -40.37 -5.39 -28.80
C VAL A 21 -39.46 -4.36 -28.14
N ALA A 22 -39.42 -4.34 -26.81
CA ALA A 22 -38.45 -3.57 -26.06
C ALA A 22 -37.08 -4.25 -26.18
N ALA A 23 -36.24 -3.79 -27.12
CA ALA A 23 -34.85 -4.21 -27.22
C ALA A 23 -34.09 -3.71 -25.97
N LEU A 24 -33.79 -4.61 -25.03
CA LEU A 24 -32.91 -4.35 -23.90
C LEU A 24 -31.49 -4.09 -24.44
N LEU A 25 -31.09 -2.83 -24.51
CA LEU A 25 -29.70 -2.44 -24.70
C LEU A 25 -28.96 -2.66 -23.37
N LEU A 26 -28.30 -3.81 -23.23
CA LEU A 26 -27.34 -4.05 -22.16
C LEU A 26 -26.15 -3.10 -22.35
N PRO A 27 -25.83 -2.21 -21.41
CA PRO A 27 -24.59 -1.46 -21.47
C PRO A 27 -23.44 -2.46 -21.33
N ALA A 28 -22.61 -2.58 -22.38
CA ALA A 28 -21.35 -3.29 -22.28
C ALA A 28 -20.46 -2.54 -21.27
N ALA A 29 -20.36 -3.05 -20.05
CA ALA A 29 -19.34 -2.61 -19.11
C ALA A 29 -17.98 -2.96 -19.73
N GLY A 30 -17.31 -1.96 -20.30
CA GLY A 30 -15.94 -2.11 -20.76
C GLY A 30 -15.03 -2.55 -19.61
N PRO A 31 -13.90 -3.21 -19.90
CA PRO A 31 -12.96 -3.62 -18.86
C PRO A 31 -12.57 -2.38 -18.05
N ALA A 32 -12.73 -2.45 -16.72
CA ALA A 32 -12.27 -1.41 -15.83
C ALA A 32 -10.77 -1.23 -16.03
N ALA A 33 -10.35 -0.10 -16.62
CA ALA A 33 -8.95 0.22 -16.75
C ALA A 33 -8.32 0.25 -15.35
N ALA A 34 -7.28 -0.55 -15.15
CA ALA A 34 -6.49 -0.54 -13.94
C ALA A 34 -5.98 0.89 -13.67
N ALA A 35 -6.35 1.49 -12.53
CA ALA A 35 -5.92 2.85 -12.24
C ALA A 35 -4.44 2.87 -11.86
N SER A 36 -3.61 3.53 -12.65
CA SER A 36 -2.22 3.84 -12.31
C SER A 36 -2.17 4.78 -11.12
N GLY A 37 -1.07 4.72 -10.36
CA GLY A 37 -0.84 5.57 -9.19
C GLY A 37 0.36 6.48 -9.39
N SER A 38 0.34 7.67 -8.80
CA SER A 38 1.51 8.55 -8.75
C SER A 38 1.57 9.34 -7.45
N ALA A 39 2.79 9.71 -7.04
CA ALA A 39 3.02 10.54 -5.86
C ALA A 39 4.33 11.34 -6.00
N THR A 40 4.40 12.42 -5.22
CA THR A 40 5.60 13.28 -5.13
C THR A 40 6.23 13.15 -3.75
N GLY A 41 7.56 13.04 -3.73
CA GLY A 41 8.37 12.91 -2.53
C GLY A 41 8.77 14.22 -1.88
N PRO A 42 9.41 14.15 -0.70
CA PRO A 42 9.80 15.33 0.09
C PRO A 42 10.75 16.30 -0.63
N GLU A 43 11.63 15.80 -1.50
CA GLU A 43 12.57 16.64 -2.27
C GLU A 43 12.11 16.81 -3.74
N GLY A 44 10.85 16.50 -4.03
CA GLY A 44 10.28 16.63 -5.38
C GLY A 44 10.48 15.41 -6.28
N GLN A 45 10.89 14.26 -5.73
CA GLN A 45 10.93 13.00 -6.47
C GLN A 45 9.54 12.68 -7.00
N LYS A 46 9.43 12.11 -8.20
CA LYS A 46 8.17 11.59 -8.73
C LYS A 46 8.23 10.07 -8.78
N LEU A 47 7.20 9.41 -8.25
CA LEU A 47 7.02 7.97 -8.34
C LEU A 47 5.71 7.68 -9.07
N THR A 48 5.72 6.66 -9.93
CA THR A 48 4.53 6.12 -10.57
C THR A 48 4.50 4.60 -10.47
N VAL A 49 3.30 4.04 -10.44
CA VAL A 49 3.05 2.59 -10.56
C VAL A 49 2.06 2.33 -11.68
N SER A 50 2.29 1.25 -12.44
CA SER A 50 1.40 0.87 -13.54
C SER A 50 -0.03 0.57 -13.08
N LYS A 51 -0.19 0.12 -11.83
CA LYS A 51 -1.50 -0.14 -11.20
C LYS A 51 -1.40 0.06 -9.69
N SER A 52 -2.38 0.75 -9.13
CA SER A 52 -2.48 1.03 -7.69
C SER A 52 -3.81 0.59 -7.08
N SER A 53 -4.81 0.27 -7.90
CA SER A 53 -6.11 -0.21 -7.42
C SER A 53 -6.53 -1.50 -8.11
N GLY A 54 -7.36 -2.28 -7.42
CA GLY A 54 -7.83 -3.56 -7.95
C GLY A 54 -6.71 -4.57 -8.17
N LEU A 55 -5.63 -4.51 -7.37
CA LEU A 55 -4.51 -5.45 -7.45
C LEU A 55 -4.96 -6.86 -7.05
N ASP A 56 -4.41 -7.89 -7.68
CA ASP A 56 -4.64 -9.27 -7.27
C ASP A 56 -4.10 -9.50 -5.84
N PRO A 57 -4.95 -9.89 -4.86
CA PRO A 57 -4.50 -10.14 -3.49
C PRO A 57 -3.53 -11.31 -3.36
N ASP A 58 -3.58 -12.30 -4.26
CA ASP A 58 -2.67 -13.45 -4.27
C ASP A 58 -1.31 -13.11 -4.89
N GLY A 59 -1.28 -12.07 -5.74
CA GLY A 59 -0.06 -11.40 -6.15
C GLY A 59 -0.07 -10.94 -7.60
N GLU A 60 0.36 -9.71 -7.84
CA GLU A 60 0.46 -9.09 -9.15
C GLU A 60 1.81 -8.38 -9.29
N THR A 61 2.42 -8.43 -10.48
CA THR A 61 3.64 -7.66 -10.77
C THR A 61 3.25 -6.33 -11.39
N VAL A 62 3.68 -5.23 -10.76
CA VAL A 62 3.51 -3.87 -11.27
C VAL A 62 4.86 -3.29 -11.68
N THR A 63 4.85 -2.37 -12.64
CA THR A 63 6.04 -1.59 -12.99
C THR A 63 6.05 -0.32 -12.16
N VAL A 64 7.17 -0.06 -11.48
CA VAL A 64 7.39 1.14 -10.68
C VAL A 64 8.47 1.99 -11.35
N THR A 65 8.14 3.25 -11.63
CA THR A 65 9.06 4.19 -12.28
C THR A 65 9.27 5.40 -11.39
N GLY A 66 10.53 5.81 -11.24
CA GLY A 66 10.91 6.95 -10.43
C GLY A 66 11.77 7.95 -11.19
N SER A 67 11.68 9.23 -10.83
CA SER A 67 12.54 10.30 -11.34
C SER A 67 12.79 11.39 -10.29
N GLY A 68 13.91 12.10 -10.43
CA GLY A 68 14.29 13.21 -9.53
C GLY A 68 14.94 12.75 -8.22
N TYR A 69 15.42 11.51 -8.14
CA TYR A 69 16.08 10.97 -6.95
C TYR A 69 17.53 11.49 -6.85
N ASN A 70 18.00 11.67 -5.61
CA ASN A 70 19.41 11.90 -5.30
C ASN A 70 20.20 10.59 -5.41
N THR A 71 20.99 10.49 -6.48
CA THR A 71 21.82 9.31 -6.80
C THR A 71 22.97 9.04 -5.83
N GLU A 72 23.31 9.97 -4.94
CA GLU A 72 24.29 9.76 -3.85
C GLU A 72 23.76 8.87 -2.72
N LYS A 73 22.44 8.61 -2.72
CA LYS A 73 21.75 7.79 -1.74
C LYS A 73 21.04 6.65 -2.46
N GLY A 74 21.32 5.40 -2.09
CA GLY A 74 20.55 4.27 -2.57
C GLY A 74 19.15 4.22 -1.94
N ILE A 75 18.19 3.60 -2.65
CA ILE A 75 16.82 3.40 -2.19
C ILE A 75 16.38 1.95 -2.34
N TYR A 76 15.38 1.57 -1.55
CA TYR A 76 14.52 0.43 -1.84
C TYR A 76 13.22 0.89 -2.48
N VAL A 77 12.80 0.18 -3.53
CA VAL A 77 11.43 0.16 -4.03
C VAL A 77 10.76 -1.09 -3.46
N ALA A 78 9.66 -0.94 -2.71
CA ALA A 78 9.04 -2.06 -2.00
C ALA A 78 7.55 -1.83 -1.77
N PHE A 79 6.83 -2.88 -1.34
CA PHE A 79 5.46 -2.80 -0.85
C PHE A 79 5.41 -2.98 0.66
N CYS A 80 4.98 -1.96 1.40
CA CYS A 80 5.08 -1.94 2.85
C CYS A 80 3.86 -1.33 3.53
N VAL A 81 3.71 -1.58 4.82
CA VAL A 81 2.80 -0.83 5.69
C VAL A 81 3.23 0.64 5.71
N ASP A 82 2.28 1.51 5.43
CA ASP A 82 2.41 2.95 5.52
C ASP A 82 2.14 3.41 6.96
N ASN A 83 3.22 3.66 7.70
CA ASN A 83 3.17 4.16 9.08
C ASN A 83 2.92 5.68 9.18
N GLY A 84 2.59 6.33 8.06
CA GLY A 84 2.33 7.76 7.99
C GLY A 84 3.55 8.62 7.64
N ALA A 85 3.29 9.91 7.50
CA ALA A 85 4.29 10.90 7.08
C ALA A 85 5.48 10.96 8.05
N GLY A 86 6.69 11.03 7.49
CA GLY A 86 7.94 11.10 8.28
C GLY A 86 8.30 9.84 9.07
N LYS A 87 7.54 8.75 8.94
CA LYS A 87 7.82 7.46 9.61
C LYS A 87 8.23 6.41 8.61
N THR A 88 9.32 5.69 8.85
CA THR A 88 9.79 4.63 7.94
C THR A 88 8.66 3.62 7.62
N PRO A 89 8.32 3.39 6.33
CA PRO A 89 7.37 2.33 5.96
C PRO A 89 7.95 0.96 6.31
N THR A 90 7.23 0.18 7.13
CA THR A 90 7.63 -1.14 7.62
C THR A 90 6.48 -1.76 8.44
N PRO A 91 6.31 -3.10 8.51
CA PRO A 91 6.99 -4.13 7.73
C PRO A 91 6.68 -4.05 6.24
N CYS A 92 7.58 -4.60 5.43
CA CYS A 92 7.36 -4.78 3.99
C CYS A 92 6.89 -6.20 3.72
N VAL A 93 5.86 -6.33 2.87
CA VAL A 93 5.31 -7.62 2.47
C VAL A 93 6.27 -8.25 1.47
N GLY A 94 6.64 -9.51 1.69
CA GLY A 94 7.65 -10.17 0.86
C GLY A 94 8.98 -10.43 1.53
N GLY A 95 9.18 -9.88 2.74
CA GLY A 95 10.45 -10.00 3.45
C GLY A 95 11.57 -9.21 2.77
N VAL A 96 12.81 -9.54 3.12
CA VAL A 96 13.99 -8.91 2.54
C VAL A 96 14.45 -9.72 1.34
N ASP A 97 14.51 -9.10 0.16
CA ASP A 97 15.02 -9.74 -1.05
C ASP A 97 16.55 -9.68 -1.11
N MET A 98 17.21 -10.62 -0.43
CA MET A 98 18.67 -10.65 -0.33
C MET A 98 19.36 -11.11 -1.62
N SER A 99 18.66 -11.84 -2.49
CA SER A 99 19.20 -12.28 -3.79
C SER A 99 18.76 -11.40 -4.96
N GLY A 100 17.72 -10.59 -4.79
CA GLY A 100 17.10 -9.80 -5.86
C GLY A 100 16.19 -10.64 -6.78
N GLU A 101 15.91 -11.88 -6.42
CA GLU A 101 15.15 -12.83 -7.25
C GLU A 101 13.68 -12.94 -6.86
N SER A 102 13.31 -12.54 -5.64
CA SER A 102 11.92 -12.68 -5.17
C SER A 102 10.97 -11.70 -5.86
N GLY A 103 11.50 -10.56 -6.30
CA GLY A 103 10.73 -9.45 -6.87
C GLY A 103 9.91 -8.66 -5.84
N ALA A 104 10.01 -8.98 -4.54
CA ALA A 104 9.29 -8.28 -3.47
C ALA A 104 9.85 -6.89 -3.17
N SER A 105 11.10 -6.64 -3.57
CA SER A 105 11.72 -5.32 -3.50
C SER A 105 12.82 -5.20 -4.55
N ALA A 106 13.13 -3.97 -4.95
CA ALA A 106 14.29 -3.67 -5.77
C ALA A 106 15.21 -2.70 -5.01
N TRP A 107 16.52 -2.98 -5.04
CA TRP A 107 17.52 -2.03 -4.56
C TRP A 107 18.04 -1.22 -5.75
N VAL A 108 17.89 0.10 -5.67
CA VAL A 108 18.43 1.03 -6.66
C VAL A 108 19.53 1.87 -6.02
N SER A 109 20.76 1.77 -6.52
CA SER A 109 21.90 2.53 -6.02
C SER A 109 23.00 2.63 -7.06
N SER A 110 23.51 3.84 -7.31
CA SER A 110 24.68 4.06 -8.16
C SER A 110 26.01 3.90 -7.42
N ASN A 111 25.97 3.77 -6.09
CA ASN A 111 27.15 3.57 -5.25
C ASN A 111 26.84 2.59 -4.11
N PRO A 112 26.49 1.32 -4.42
CA PRO A 112 26.23 0.32 -3.39
C PRO A 112 27.52 -0.03 -2.64
N PRO A 113 27.43 -0.43 -1.35
CA PRO A 113 28.52 -1.14 -0.69
C PRO A 113 28.93 -2.40 -1.47
N SER A 114 30.14 -2.92 -1.22
CA SER A 114 30.69 -4.05 -1.97
C SER A 114 29.79 -5.31 -1.99
N TYR A 115 29.04 -5.59 -0.92
CA TYR A 115 28.10 -6.71 -0.89
C TYR A 115 26.85 -6.50 -1.76
N GLY A 116 26.58 -5.26 -2.18
CA GLY A 116 25.49 -4.89 -3.06
C GLY A 116 25.86 -4.82 -4.54
N GLU A 117 27.14 -4.94 -4.86
CA GLU A 117 27.58 -5.00 -6.26
C GLU A 117 26.95 -6.20 -6.96
N GLY A 118 26.33 -5.95 -8.12
CA GLY A 118 25.57 -6.95 -8.87
C GLY A 118 24.13 -7.19 -8.38
N LEU A 119 23.80 -6.80 -7.15
CA LEU A 119 22.43 -6.86 -6.60
C LEU A 119 21.67 -5.56 -6.84
N ALA A 120 22.29 -4.42 -6.51
CA ALA A 120 21.69 -3.10 -6.73
C ALA A 120 21.69 -2.76 -8.22
N LYS A 121 20.56 -2.22 -8.69
CA LYS A 121 20.49 -1.62 -10.03
C LYS A 121 20.94 -0.17 -9.94
N PRO A 122 21.87 0.30 -10.79
CA PRO A 122 22.25 1.71 -10.78
C PRO A 122 21.07 2.59 -11.18
N TYR A 123 21.04 3.82 -10.67
CA TYR A 123 20.18 4.83 -11.26
C TYR A 123 20.66 5.16 -12.66
N GLU A 124 19.72 5.55 -13.51
CA GLU A 124 20.02 6.37 -14.67
C GLU A 124 20.16 7.84 -14.25
N GLY A 125 21.03 8.60 -14.90
CA GLY A 125 21.30 10.00 -14.54
C GLY A 125 22.21 10.16 -13.31
N SER A 126 22.29 11.39 -12.79
CA SER A 126 23.19 11.75 -11.68
C SER A 126 22.65 12.92 -10.85
N GLY A 127 23.27 13.17 -9.69
CA GLY A 127 22.83 14.19 -8.74
C GLY A 127 21.36 13.98 -8.34
N HIS A 128 20.56 15.04 -8.37
CA HIS A 128 19.10 15.02 -8.11
C HIS A 128 18.25 14.73 -9.36
N LYS A 129 18.83 14.07 -10.37
CA LYS A 129 18.14 13.69 -11.62
C LYS A 129 18.09 12.18 -11.81
N GLY A 130 18.30 11.41 -10.75
CA GLY A 130 18.23 9.94 -10.78
C GLY A 130 16.87 9.44 -11.23
N SER A 131 16.87 8.46 -12.14
CA SER A 131 15.68 7.73 -12.59
C SER A 131 15.87 6.21 -12.54
N PHE A 132 14.75 5.49 -12.48
CA PHE A 132 14.72 4.03 -12.52
C PHE A 132 13.38 3.53 -13.04
N SER A 133 13.35 2.28 -13.51
CA SER A 133 12.13 1.52 -13.78
C SER A 133 12.36 0.07 -13.37
N VAL A 134 11.54 -0.45 -12.46
CA VAL A 134 11.70 -1.80 -11.90
C VAL A 134 10.36 -2.54 -11.79
N PRO A 135 10.33 -3.86 -12.03
CA PRO A 135 9.18 -4.67 -11.68
C PRO A 135 9.13 -4.87 -10.15
N LEU A 136 7.92 -4.87 -9.59
CA LEU A 136 7.66 -5.11 -8.18
C LEU A 136 6.48 -6.07 -8.04
N LYS A 137 6.67 -7.20 -7.38
CA LYS A 137 5.61 -8.16 -7.05
C LYS A 137 4.90 -7.72 -5.78
N VAL A 138 3.63 -7.33 -5.91
CA VAL A 138 2.77 -6.87 -4.83
C VAL A 138 1.74 -7.95 -4.53
N ARG A 139 1.58 -8.33 -3.26
CA ARG A 139 0.54 -9.26 -2.79
C ARG A 139 -0.05 -8.74 -1.49
N ALA A 140 -1.29 -9.12 -1.18
CA ALA A 140 -1.99 -8.56 -0.03
C ALA A 140 -1.35 -8.91 1.31
N LYS A 141 -0.72 -10.08 1.43
CA LYS A 141 -0.20 -10.55 2.71
C LYS A 141 0.98 -11.49 2.61
N ASP A 142 1.67 -11.64 3.74
CA ASP A 142 2.62 -12.71 4.01
C ASP A 142 2.42 -13.25 5.43
N ALA A 143 3.38 -14.03 5.93
CA ALA A 143 3.31 -14.62 7.27
C ALA A 143 3.27 -13.57 8.41
N ASN A 144 3.72 -12.34 8.16
CA ASN A 144 3.92 -11.31 9.17
C ASN A 144 2.97 -10.12 9.02
N THR A 145 2.47 -9.86 7.81
CA THR A 145 1.74 -8.64 7.46
C THR A 145 0.53 -8.96 6.59
N ASP A 146 -0.63 -8.37 6.89
CA ASP A 146 -1.83 -8.46 6.07
C ASP A 146 -2.35 -7.05 5.73
N CYS A 147 -2.09 -6.61 4.50
CA CYS A 147 -2.51 -5.32 3.95
C CYS A 147 -3.97 -5.31 3.48
N ALA A 148 -4.65 -6.46 3.43
CA ALA A 148 -6.10 -6.52 3.20
C ALA A 148 -6.90 -6.39 4.51
N LYS A 149 -6.23 -6.51 5.67
CA LYS A 149 -6.87 -6.33 6.97
C LYS A 149 -7.34 -4.89 7.17
N SER A 150 -8.56 -4.73 7.68
CA SER A 150 -9.13 -3.42 8.00
C SER A 150 -8.22 -2.63 8.96
N GLY A 151 -8.02 -1.35 8.66
CA GLY A 151 -7.14 -0.45 9.41
C GLY A 151 -5.66 -0.52 9.02
N VAL A 152 -5.22 -1.54 8.28
CA VAL A 152 -3.85 -1.59 7.75
C VAL A 152 -3.78 -0.80 6.45
N LYS A 153 -2.90 0.19 6.39
CA LYS A 153 -2.63 0.97 5.18
C LYS A 153 -1.29 0.52 4.62
N CYS A 154 -1.27 0.15 3.35
CA CYS A 154 -0.04 -0.21 2.67
C CYS A 154 0.11 0.59 1.38
N ALA A 155 1.37 0.77 0.99
CA ALA A 155 1.74 1.56 -0.16
C ALA A 155 2.90 0.90 -0.90
N VAL A 156 2.95 1.11 -2.22
CA VAL A 156 4.22 1.00 -2.95
C VAL A 156 5.04 2.22 -2.58
N ILE A 157 6.25 1.99 -2.10
CA ILE A 157 7.11 3.03 -1.55
C ILE A 157 8.45 3.07 -2.26
N THR A 158 9.08 4.23 -2.15
CA THR A 158 10.54 4.32 -2.09
C THR A 158 10.96 4.69 -0.68
N ARG A 159 12.13 4.24 -0.24
CA ARG A 159 12.79 4.72 0.98
C ARG A 159 14.30 4.63 0.80
N ASN A 160 15.08 5.49 1.46
CA ASN A 160 16.53 5.31 1.47
C ASN A 160 16.89 3.91 2.01
N ASP A 161 17.95 3.33 1.46
CA ASP A 161 18.34 1.96 1.77
C ASP A 161 18.82 1.80 3.23
N HIS A 162 19.20 0.57 3.58
CA HIS A 162 19.56 0.20 4.96
C HIS A 162 20.79 0.94 5.48
N THR A 163 21.60 1.57 4.62
CA THR A 163 22.71 2.44 5.06
C THR A 163 22.20 3.75 5.66
N ARG A 164 20.93 4.11 5.43
CA ARG A 164 20.28 5.37 5.82
C ARG A 164 18.82 5.17 6.24
N GLY A 165 18.49 4.11 6.97
CA GLY A 165 17.10 3.68 7.21
C GLY A 165 16.16 4.69 7.93
N GLY A 166 16.73 5.66 8.65
CA GLY A 166 15.98 6.75 9.29
C GLY A 166 15.79 7.99 8.40
N ASP A 167 16.52 8.10 7.30
CA ASP A 167 16.46 9.23 6.38
C ASP A 167 15.23 9.10 5.47
N GLN A 168 14.23 9.95 5.69
CA GLN A 168 12.99 9.95 4.92
C GLN A 168 13.03 10.86 3.69
N SER A 169 14.17 11.48 3.36
CA SER A 169 14.24 12.54 2.34
C SER A 169 13.87 12.08 0.92
N GLN A 170 13.96 10.78 0.64
CA GLN A 170 13.54 10.18 -0.63
C GLN A 170 12.35 9.22 -0.48
N THR A 171 11.57 9.37 0.59
CA THR A 171 10.45 8.46 0.85
C THR A 171 9.18 8.92 0.15
N VAL A 172 8.82 8.22 -0.92
CA VAL A 172 7.56 8.44 -1.65
C VAL A 172 6.59 7.29 -1.35
N ARG A 173 5.28 7.57 -1.33
CA ARG A 173 4.25 6.59 -0.98
C ARG A 173 3.08 6.68 -1.96
N ILE A 174 2.77 5.57 -2.60
CA ILE A 174 1.58 5.43 -3.44
C ILE A 174 0.68 4.41 -2.74
N PRO A 175 -0.42 4.85 -2.11
CA PRO A 175 -1.40 3.95 -1.51
C PRO A 175 -1.92 2.96 -2.55
N VAL A 176 -2.17 1.71 -2.12
CA VAL A 176 -2.76 0.70 -3.00
C VAL A 176 -4.02 0.09 -2.43
N THR A 177 -4.86 -0.45 -3.31
CA THR A 177 -6.02 -1.27 -2.96
C THR A 177 -6.02 -2.57 -3.74
N PHE A 178 -6.44 -3.64 -3.06
CA PHE A 178 -6.62 -4.95 -3.68
C PHE A 178 -8.06 -5.07 -4.20
N GLY A 179 -8.20 -5.74 -5.34
CA GLY A 179 -9.50 -6.19 -5.83
C GLY A 179 -9.93 -7.44 -5.07
N GLY A 180 -11.23 -7.67 -4.98
CA GLY A 180 -11.70 -9.00 -4.57
C GLY A 180 -11.44 -10.00 -5.70
N SER A 181 -10.68 -11.06 -5.44
CA SER A 181 -10.77 -12.27 -6.28
C SER A 181 -12.21 -12.78 -6.21
N GLY A 182 -12.90 -12.78 -7.35
CA GLY A 182 -14.34 -12.76 -7.42
C GLY A 182 -15.07 -13.94 -6.76
N GLY A 183 -16.27 -13.66 -6.28
CA GLY A 183 -17.41 -14.54 -6.48
C GLY A 183 -18.29 -13.88 -7.53
N ASN A 184 -18.41 -14.51 -8.71
CA ASN A 184 -19.46 -14.19 -9.67
C ASN A 184 -20.79 -14.70 -9.10
N THR A 185 -21.28 -14.08 -8.02
CA THR A 185 -22.66 -14.23 -7.55
C THR A 185 -23.44 -13.06 -8.10
N SER A 186 -24.01 -13.26 -9.28
CA SER A 186 -25.21 -12.54 -9.70
C SER A 186 -26.31 -12.83 -8.68
N ASN A 187 -26.37 -12.05 -7.61
CA ASN A 187 -27.64 -11.76 -6.95
C ASN A 187 -27.92 -10.29 -7.25
N GLY A 188 -28.76 -10.10 -8.26
CA GLY A 188 -29.43 -8.83 -8.42
C GLY A 188 -30.31 -8.59 -7.19
N ASP A 189 -30.28 -7.37 -6.70
CA ASP A 189 -31.49 -6.62 -6.40
C ASP A 189 -31.13 -5.15 -6.42
N GLY A 190 -31.71 -4.47 -7.41
CA GLY A 190 -31.56 -3.04 -7.60
C GLY A 190 -32.31 -2.28 -6.51
N ALA A 191 -31.64 -1.32 -5.91
CA ALA A 191 -32.29 -0.18 -5.29
C ALA A 191 -31.50 1.07 -5.66
N SER A 192 -31.93 1.68 -6.77
CA SER A 192 -31.60 3.05 -7.14
C SER A 192 -32.22 3.98 -6.11
N ALA A 193 -31.40 4.62 -5.28
CA ALA A 193 -31.83 5.72 -4.43
C ALA A 193 -31.17 7.01 -4.93
N THR A 194 -31.99 7.86 -5.56
CA THR A 194 -31.69 9.22 -5.97
C THR A 194 -31.36 10.10 -4.75
N PRO A 195 -30.34 10.98 -4.78
CA PRO A 195 -30.17 11.99 -3.74
C PRO A 195 -31.03 13.23 -4.08
N THR A 196 -32.01 13.54 -3.25
CA THR A 196 -32.68 14.84 -3.23
C THR A 196 -31.93 15.77 -2.27
N ALA A 197 -31.49 16.91 -2.80
CA ALA A 197 -30.90 18.00 -2.04
C ALA A 197 -31.93 18.68 -1.12
N SER A 198 -31.51 19.08 0.07
CA SER A 198 -32.21 20.13 0.84
C SER A 198 -31.19 21.14 1.34
N ALA A 199 -31.22 22.31 0.71
CA ALA A 199 -30.61 23.53 1.22
C ALA A 199 -31.47 24.09 2.36
N GLY A 200 -30.81 24.66 3.37
CA GLY A 200 -31.43 25.45 4.42
C GLY A 200 -30.40 26.37 5.04
N ALA A 201 -30.45 27.65 4.67
CA ALA A 201 -29.64 28.72 5.22
C ALA A 201 -30.55 29.81 5.80
N SER A 202 -30.26 30.29 7.01
CA SER A 202 -30.42 31.68 7.53
C SER A 202 -30.17 31.68 9.06
N THR A 203 -29.03 32.18 9.55
CA THR A 203 -28.68 33.57 9.98
C THR A 203 -29.29 34.06 11.30
N THR A 204 -28.40 34.54 12.18
CA THR A 204 -28.44 35.70 13.13
C THR A 204 -27.69 35.27 14.40
N GLY A 205 -26.71 35.94 15.01
CA GLY A 205 -26.17 37.30 14.93
C GLY A 205 -25.66 37.64 16.35
N GLY A 206 -24.51 38.30 16.50
CA GLY A 206 -24.06 38.80 17.82
C GLY A 206 -22.56 38.97 17.93
N GLY A 207 -22.09 40.20 17.74
CA GLY A 207 -20.67 40.58 17.79
C GLY A 207 -20.11 40.77 19.21
N GLY A 208 -18.79 40.86 19.28
CA GLY A 208 -18.03 41.28 20.45
C GLY A 208 -16.58 41.54 20.08
N ARG A 209 -16.19 42.83 20.05
CA ARG A 209 -14.82 43.34 19.87
C ARG A 209 -14.00 43.11 21.14
N GLY A 210 -12.67 42.96 21.02
CA GLY A 210 -11.76 43.32 22.11
C GLY A 210 -10.38 42.63 22.14
N SER A 211 -9.40 43.29 21.53
CA SER A 211 -8.01 43.52 21.97
C SER A 211 -7.07 42.39 22.44
N SER A 212 -5.96 42.29 21.69
CA SER A 212 -4.54 42.28 22.10
C SER A 212 -4.15 42.03 23.57
N ALA A 213 -3.24 41.08 23.82
CA ALA A 213 -1.84 41.33 24.24
C ALA A 213 -1.13 40.03 24.72
N GLU A 214 0.19 40.13 24.72
CA GLU A 214 1.26 39.15 24.93
C GLU A 214 1.32 38.35 26.24
N SER A 215 2.01 37.21 26.11
CA SER A 215 3.02 36.60 27.00
C SER A 215 2.76 36.45 28.50
N GLY A 216 2.83 35.21 28.96
CA GLY A 216 3.00 34.85 30.37
C GLY A 216 3.20 33.35 30.53
N ASP A 217 4.45 32.96 30.73
CA ASP A 217 4.89 31.66 31.26
C ASP A 217 4.23 31.40 32.61
N THR A 218 3.73 30.18 32.84
CA THR A 218 3.61 29.58 34.17
C THR A 218 3.40 28.07 34.03
N THR A 219 4.43 27.36 34.43
CA THR A 219 4.41 25.99 34.96
C THR A 219 3.20 25.73 35.86
N SER A 220 2.53 24.60 35.64
CA SER A 220 1.65 23.98 36.62
C SER A 220 1.92 22.48 36.67
N ASP A 221 2.39 22.07 37.84
CA ASP A 221 2.68 20.72 38.28
C ASP A 221 1.43 19.84 38.44
N GLY A 222 1.61 18.55 38.09
CA GLY A 222 0.89 17.42 38.68
C GLY A 222 0.23 16.45 37.68
N PRO A 223 0.07 15.16 38.02
CA PRO A 223 1.01 14.22 38.63
C PRO A 223 1.28 12.99 37.73
N LEU A 224 2.36 12.29 38.05
CA LEU A 224 2.96 11.15 37.34
C LEU A 224 2.07 9.90 37.19
N ALA A 225 2.22 9.21 36.06
CA ALA A 225 2.07 7.75 35.95
C ALA A 225 3.24 7.20 35.11
N SER A 226 4.36 6.84 35.73
CA SER A 226 4.72 5.45 36.08
C SER A 226 4.58 4.46 34.92
N THR A 227 5.62 4.36 34.09
CA THR A 227 5.97 3.09 33.44
C THR A 227 7.40 2.72 33.88
N GLY A 228 7.47 1.80 34.84
CA GLY A 228 8.71 1.26 35.34
C GLY A 228 9.43 0.50 34.24
N SER A 229 10.58 1.03 33.81
CA SER A 229 11.56 0.23 33.08
C SER A 229 12.29 -0.63 34.10
N ALA A 230 11.87 -1.89 34.23
CA ALA A 230 12.68 -2.89 34.90
C ALA A 230 13.96 -3.07 34.08
N ALA A 231 15.03 -2.38 34.51
CA ALA A 231 16.38 -2.64 34.06
C ALA A 231 16.79 -4.04 34.55
N LEU A 232 16.62 -5.04 33.69
CA LEU A 232 17.22 -6.35 33.91
C LEU A 232 18.73 -6.23 33.66
N THR A 233 19.46 -6.09 34.76
CA THR A 233 20.87 -6.41 34.86
C THR A 233 21.03 -7.92 34.70
N ALA A 234 21.32 -8.36 33.48
CA ALA A 234 21.85 -9.70 33.22
C ALA A 234 23.33 -9.56 32.88
N GLY A 235 24.14 -9.34 33.91
CA GLY A 235 25.57 -9.63 33.88
C GLY A 235 25.79 -11.11 34.20
N GLY A 236 26.61 -11.79 33.41
CA GLY A 236 27.19 -13.09 33.74
C GLY A 236 26.73 -14.26 32.87
N THR A 237 27.46 -14.52 31.77
CA THR A 237 28.36 -15.69 31.63
C THR A 237 29.02 -15.60 30.25
N ALA A 238 30.25 -15.08 30.22
CA ALA A 238 31.18 -15.34 29.13
C ALA A 238 31.87 -16.69 29.39
N ALA A 239 32.17 -17.40 28.29
CA ALA A 239 33.01 -18.60 28.17
C ALA A 239 32.39 -19.96 28.55
N THR A 240 31.70 -20.61 27.60
CA THR A 240 31.77 -22.08 27.35
C THR A 240 31.03 -22.54 26.07
N LEU A 241 31.29 -21.98 24.88
CA LEU A 241 30.81 -22.58 23.61
C LEU A 241 31.77 -22.41 22.41
N VAL A 242 33.09 -22.48 22.64
CA VAL A 242 34.10 -22.56 21.56
C VAL A 242 34.78 -23.95 21.48
N ALA A 243 34.37 -24.91 22.32
CA ALA A 243 34.98 -26.25 22.33
C ALA A 243 34.34 -27.28 21.36
N ALA A 244 33.17 -27.01 20.76
CA ALA A 244 32.50 -27.97 19.87
C ALA A 244 32.86 -27.80 18.37
N GLY A 245 33.15 -26.56 17.92
CA GLY A 245 33.42 -26.28 16.50
C GLY A 245 34.80 -26.75 16.03
N THR A 246 35.82 -26.66 16.88
CA THR A 246 37.20 -27.07 16.54
C THR A 246 37.34 -28.59 16.43
N GLY A 247 36.60 -29.35 17.24
CA GLY A 247 36.56 -30.82 17.19
C GLY A 247 36.00 -31.35 15.88
N ALA A 248 34.89 -30.78 15.40
CA ALA A 248 34.29 -31.18 14.12
C ALA A 248 35.19 -30.86 12.92
N TRP A 249 35.88 -29.71 12.94
CA TRP A 249 36.80 -29.32 11.87
C TRP A 249 38.05 -30.20 11.80
N LEU A 250 38.65 -30.53 12.95
CA LEU A 250 39.82 -31.41 13.02
C LEU A 250 39.49 -32.85 12.61
N TRP A 251 38.31 -33.36 12.98
CA TRP A 251 37.85 -34.69 12.57
C TRP A 251 37.55 -34.77 11.06
N ALA A 252 36.90 -33.76 10.49
CA ALA A 252 36.65 -33.68 9.06
C ALA A 252 37.95 -33.58 8.23
N ARG A 253 38.96 -32.85 8.72
CA ARG A 253 40.27 -32.75 8.07
C ARG A 253 41.04 -34.07 8.11
N ARG A 254 40.91 -34.86 9.18
CA ARG A 254 41.56 -36.16 9.32
C ARG A 254 40.96 -37.22 8.38
N ARG A 255 39.63 -37.22 8.18
CA ARG A 255 38.95 -38.11 7.22
C ARG A 255 39.36 -37.84 5.77
N ARG A 256 39.49 -36.57 5.37
CA ARG A 256 39.91 -36.21 4.00
C ARG A 256 41.34 -36.63 3.66
N ARG A 257 42.25 -36.67 4.65
CA ARG A 257 43.62 -37.17 4.45
C ARG A 257 43.69 -38.69 4.29
N ALA A 258 42.80 -39.44 4.94
CA ALA A 258 42.74 -40.90 4.79
C ALA A 258 42.15 -41.33 3.43
N ALA A 259 41.26 -40.52 2.85
CA ALA A 259 40.67 -40.81 1.53
C ALA A 259 41.60 -40.52 0.34
N ASN A 260 42.62 -39.69 0.51
CA ASN A 260 43.60 -39.35 -0.53
C ASN A 260 44.91 -40.16 -0.44
N ALA A 261 44.97 -41.15 0.46
CA ALA A 261 46.15 -42.00 0.67
C ALA A 261 45.89 -43.48 0.34
N GLY A 262 44.78 -43.76 -0.38
CA GLY A 262 44.44 -45.08 -0.93
C GLY A 262 44.45 -45.05 -2.44
#